data_AF-A0A075LTV3-F1
#
_entry.id   AF-A0A075LTV3-F1
#
_cell.length_a   1.000
_cell.length_b   1.000
_cell.length_c   1.000
_cell.angle_alpha   90.00
_cell.angle_beta   90.00
_cell.angle_gamma   90.00
#
_symmetry.space_group_name_H-M   'P 1'
#
loop_
_entity.id
_entity.type
_entity.pdbx_description
1 polymer ?
#
loop_
_entity_poly.entity_id
_entity_poly.type
_entity_poly.pdbx_seq_one_letter_code
_entity_poly.pdbx_strand_id
1 'polypeptide(L)'
;MKVNELLKMVDEAVLKTNIHLLDVQKRIFESPHTSWEFNQRSLELQDELDKLKRIREFLEKYDPDEDAEKVFSEEELKELLEYLAYMREIDSYEP
;
A
#
# COMPACT_ATOMS: atom_id res chain seq x y z
N MET A 1 -5.43 1.82 18.98
CA MET A 1 -6.13 2.25 17.73
C MET A 1 -7.26 1.26 17.42
N LYS A 2 -8.40 1.71 16.88
CA LYS A 2 -9.46 0.79 16.44
C LYS A 2 -9.12 0.13 15.10
N VAL A 3 -9.54 -1.11 14.88
CA VAL A 3 -9.38 -1.81 13.59
C VAL A 3 -9.98 -1.00 12.43
N ASN A 4 -11.09 -0.29 12.65
CA ASN A 4 -11.69 0.62 11.65
C ASN A 4 -10.77 1.79 11.23
N GLU A 5 -9.98 2.35 12.16
CA GLU A 5 -9.00 3.38 11.81
C GLU A 5 -7.85 2.81 10.99
N LEU A 6 -7.42 1.58 11.33
CA LEU A 6 -6.39 0.87 10.59
C LEU A 6 -6.85 0.54 9.16
N LEU A 7 -8.08 0.06 9.00
CA LEU A 7 -8.71 -0.19 7.70
C LEU A 7 -8.76 1.07 6.84
N LYS A 8 -9.11 2.22 7.42
CA LYS A 8 -9.07 3.50 6.69
C LYS A 8 -7.67 3.86 6.22
N MET A 9 -6.64 3.66 7.05
CA MET A 9 -5.25 3.92 6.64
C MET A 9 -4.80 2.99 5.50
N VAL A 10 -5.21 1.72 5.55
CA VAL A 10 -4.95 0.75 4.47
C VAL A 10 -5.70 1.16 3.20
N ASP A 11 -6.97 1.56 3.29
CA ASP A 11 -7.76 2.03 2.15
C ASP A 11 -7.14 3.28 1.50
N GLU A 12 -6.67 4.24 2.30
CA GLU A 12 -5.93 5.41 1.82
C GLU A 12 -4.64 5.01 1.09
N ALA A 13 -3.87 4.07 1.65
CA ALA A 13 -2.65 3.57 1.03
C ALA A 13 -2.96 2.85 -0.30
N VAL A 14 -3.99 2.00 -0.35
CA VAL A 14 -4.45 1.31 -1.56
C VAL A 14 -4.86 2.30 -2.66
N LEU A 15 -5.62 3.34 -2.31
CA LEU A 15 -6.00 4.39 -3.25
C LEU A 15 -4.77 5.12 -3.81
N LYS A 16 -3.82 5.46 -2.94
CA LYS A 16 -2.60 6.16 -3.34
C LYS A 16 -1.73 5.31 -4.26
N THR A 17 -1.49 4.05 -3.91
CA THR A 17 -0.72 3.11 -4.76
C THR A 17 -1.38 2.90 -6.11
N ASN A 18 -2.72 2.85 -6.18
CA ASN A 18 -3.45 2.79 -7.45
C ASN A 18 -3.24 4.06 -8.30
N ILE A 19 -3.30 5.24 -7.70
CA ILE A 19 -3.03 6.51 -8.40
C ILE A 19 -1.62 6.49 -8.98
N HIS A 20 -0.63 6.04 -8.19
CA HIS A 20 0.76 5.99 -8.62
C HIS A 20 0.99 4.95 -9.74
N LEU A 21 0.35 3.78 -9.64
CA LEU A 21 0.35 2.76 -10.69
C LEU A 21 -0.22 3.31 -12.01
N LEU A 22 -1.32 4.05 -11.95
CA LEU A 22 -1.91 4.68 -13.13
C LEU A 22 -1.00 5.76 -13.74
N ASP A 23 -0.26 6.50 -12.92
CA ASP A 23 0.72 7.48 -13.41
C ASP A 23 1.89 6.79 -14.12
N VAL A 24 2.45 5.75 -13.49
CA VAL A 24 3.51 4.92 -14.07
C VAL A 24 3.06 4.30 -15.39
N GLN A 25 1.85 3.73 -15.45
CA GLN A 25 1.30 3.14 -16.66
C GLN A 25 1.12 4.15 -17.81
N LYS A 26 0.80 5.41 -17.51
CA LYS A 26 0.77 6.46 -18.53
C LYS A 26 2.16 6.75 -19.09
N ARG A 27 3.17 6.84 -18.22
CA ARG A 27 4.57 7.11 -18.60
C ARG A 27 5.23 5.97 -19.38
N ILE A 28 4.75 4.72 -19.24
CA ILE A 28 5.20 3.58 -20.07
C ILE A 28 5.08 3.87 -21.57
N PHE A 29 4.10 4.67 -22.00
CA PHE A 29 3.86 4.97 -23.41
C PHE A 29 4.65 6.19 -23.94
N GLU A 30 5.40 6.89 -23.10
CA GLU A 30 6.09 8.13 -23.50
C GLU A 30 7.41 7.88 -24.26
N SER A 31 8.17 6.83 -23.95
CA SER A 31 9.39 6.49 -24.68
C SER A 31 9.88 5.04 -24.45
N PRO A 32 10.41 4.33 -25.47
CA PRO A 32 10.78 2.91 -25.39
C PRO A 32 11.85 2.56 -24.35
N HIS A 33 12.75 3.51 -24.02
CA HIS A 33 13.83 3.28 -23.05
C HIS A 33 13.29 3.35 -21.62
N THR A 34 12.43 4.33 -21.34
CA THR A 34 11.73 4.49 -20.07
C THR A 34 10.64 3.44 -19.88
N SER A 35 10.12 2.83 -20.96
CA SER A 35 9.14 1.75 -20.88
C SER A 35 9.61 0.55 -20.05
N TRP A 36 10.91 0.20 -20.05
CA TRP A 36 11.39 -0.96 -19.27
C TRP A 36 11.39 -0.67 -17.77
N GLU A 37 11.95 0.47 -17.37
CA GLU A 37 12.00 0.90 -15.96
C GLU A 37 10.59 1.12 -15.39
N PHE A 38 9.70 1.75 -16.17
CA PHE A 38 8.30 1.93 -15.74
C PHE A 38 7.49 0.63 -15.76
N ASN A 39 7.79 -0.34 -16.63
CA ASN A 39 7.17 -1.67 -16.56
C ASN A 39 7.60 -2.42 -15.30
N GLN A 40 8.90 -2.40 -14.97
CA GLN A 40 9.40 -3.03 -13.75
C GLN A 40 8.76 -2.38 -12.51
N ARG A 41 8.70 -1.05 -12.49
CA ARG A 41 8.07 -0.31 -11.39
C ARG A 41 6.55 -0.52 -11.31
N SER A 42 5.88 -0.71 -12.45
CA SER A 42 4.46 -1.09 -12.48
C SER A 42 4.22 -2.47 -11.87
N LEU A 43 5.11 -3.44 -12.09
CA LEU A 43 5.03 -4.77 -11.49
C LEU A 43 5.26 -4.69 -9.98
N GLU A 44 6.27 -3.95 -9.54
CA GLU A 44 6.55 -3.73 -8.11
C GLU A 44 5.35 -3.08 -7.41
N LEU A 45 4.75 -2.04 -8.00
CA LEU A 45 3.56 -1.38 -7.45
C LEU A 45 2.33 -2.29 -7.43
N GLN A 46 2.19 -3.21 -8.40
CA GLN A 46 1.12 -4.21 -8.39
C GLN A 46 1.29 -5.23 -7.27
N ASP A 47 2.51 -5.72 -7.06
CA ASP A 47 2.80 -6.65 -5.97
C ASP A 47 2.55 -6.00 -4.60
N GLU A 48 2.95 -4.74 -4.42
CA GLU A 48 2.68 -3.97 -3.20
C GLU A 48 1.18 -3.72 -2.99
N LEU A 49 0.42 -3.47 -4.06
CA LEU A 49 -1.04 -3.36 -4.01
C LEU A 49 -1.70 -4.66 -3.55
N ASP A 50 -1.23 -5.80 -4.05
CA ASP A 50 -1.77 -7.10 -3.66
C ASP A 50 -1.39 -7.47 -2.22
N LYS A 51 -0.21 -7.07 -1.72
CA LYS A 51 0.12 -7.16 -0.30
C LYS A 51 -0.84 -6.32 0.56
N LEU A 52 -1.09 -5.06 0.19
CA LEU A 52 -2.03 -4.19 0.89
C LEU A 52 -3.45 -4.75 0.88
N LYS A 53 -3.91 -5.33 -0.24
CA LYS A 53 -5.21 -6.02 -0.30
C LYS A 53 -5.26 -7.24 0.60
N ARG A 54 -4.21 -8.06 0.66
CA ARG A 54 -4.16 -9.20 1.59
C ARG A 54 -4.21 -8.75 3.05
N ILE A 55 -3.50 -7.66 3.39
CA ILE A 55 -3.56 -7.05 4.72
C ILE A 55 -4.99 -6.57 5.01
N ARG A 56 -5.63 -5.91 4.04
CA ARG A 56 -7.03 -5.46 4.12
C ARG A 56 -7.99 -6.63 4.36
N GLU A 57 -7.89 -7.71 3.58
CA GLU A 57 -8.68 -8.93 3.74
C GLU A 57 -8.42 -9.63 5.09
N PHE A 58 -7.20 -9.53 5.60
CA PHE A 58 -6.85 -10.06 6.91
C PHE A 58 -7.51 -9.24 8.03
N LEU A 59 -7.50 -7.91 7.90
CA LEU A 59 -8.13 -6.98 8.83
C LEU A 59 -9.66 -7.02 8.79
N GLU A 60 -10.26 -7.24 7.62
CA GLU A 60 -11.72 -7.42 7.45
C GLU A 60 -12.27 -8.67 8.17
N LYS A 61 -11.41 -9.64 8.53
CA LYS A 61 -11.81 -10.82 9.32
C LYS A 61 -11.94 -10.54 10.82
N TYR A 62 -11.40 -9.42 11.29
CA TYR A 62 -11.44 -9.02 12.70
C TYR A 62 -12.58 -8.04 12.96
N ASP A 63 -12.96 -7.91 14.23
CA ASP A 63 -14.07 -7.04 14.59
C ASP A 63 -13.67 -5.56 14.39
N PRO A 64 -14.42 -4.77 13.60
CA PRO A 64 -14.06 -3.39 13.29
C PRO A 64 -14.06 -2.47 14.53
N ASP A 65 -14.74 -2.87 15.61
CA ASP A 65 -14.72 -2.18 16.91
C ASP A 65 -13.70 -2.75 17.90
N GLU A 66 -12.96 -3.81 17.55
CA GLU A 66 -11.85 -4.29 18.37
C GLU A 66 -10.68 -3.29 18.37
N ASP A 67 -10.00 -3.23 19.51
CA ASP A 67 -8.71 -2.56 19.60
C ASP A 67 -7.68 -3.39 18.85
N ALA A 68 -6.99 -2.77 17.91
CA ALA A 68 -5.96 -3.45 17.11
C ALA A 68 -4.80 -3.98 18.00
N GLU A 69 -4.61 -3.41 19.19
CA GLU A 69 -3.68 -3.88 20.24
C GLU A 69 -4.11 -5.19 20.91
N LYS A 70 -5.36 -5.62 20.77
CA LYS A 70 -5.85 -6.93 21.23
C LYS A 70 -5.73 -8.02 20.17
N VAL A 71 -5.68 -7.60 18.91
CA VAL A 71 -5.67 -8.47 17.74
C VAL A 71 -4.26 -8.76 17.25
N PHE A 72 -3.40 -7.73 17.28
CA PHE A 72 -2.00 -7.81 16.88
C PHE A 72 -1.08 -7.60 18.08
N SER A 73 0.07 -8.26 18.03
CA SER A 73 1.17 -7.94 18.94
C SER A 73 1.63 -6.50 18.68
N GLU A 74 2.10 -5.81 19.73
CA GLU A 74 2.54 -4.41 19.64
C GLU A 74 3.64 -4.21 18.56
N GLU A 75 4.49 -5.23 18.35
CA GLU A 75 5.50 -5.28 17.28
C GLU A 75 4.88 -5.41 15.88
N GLU A 76 3.91 -6.32 15.69
CA GLU A 76 3.26 -6.53 14.39
C GLU A 76 2.46 -5.31 13.96
N LEU A 77 1.79 -4.63 14.90
CA LEU A 77 1.07 -3.41 14.63
C LEU A 77 2.02 -2.28 14.21
N LYS A 78 3.19 -2.22 14.85
CA LYS A 78 4.22 -1.23 14.56
C LYS A 78 4.86 -1.45 13.19
N GLU A 79 5.19 -2.68 12.85
CA GLU A 79 5.69 -3.03 11.51
C GLU A 79 4.65 -2.67 10.42
N LEU A 80 3.37 -2.94 10.67
CA LEU A 80 2.31 -2.61 9.72
C LEU A 80 2.18 -1.09 9.53
N LEU A 81 2.27 -0.32 10.62
CA LEU A 81 2.25 1.13 10.60
C LEU A 81 3.48 1.72 9.90
N GLU A 82 4.67 1.17 10.14
CA GLU A 82 5.91 1.57 9.45
C GLU A 82 5.81 1.28 7.94
N TYR A 83 5.28 0.12 7.57
CA TYR A 83 5.05 -0.24 6.17
C TYR A 83 4.02 0.68 5.49
N LEU A 84 2.90 0.98 6.16
CA LEU A 84 1.91 1.94 5.65
C LEU A 84 2.48 3.36 5.55
N ALA A 85 3.33 3.76 6.49
CA ALA A 85 4.03 5.04 6.44
C ALA A 85 5.03 5.09 5.27
N TYR A 86 5.80 4.03 5.04
CA TYR A 86 6.70 3.91 3.89
C TYR A 86 5.93 4.00 2.56
N MET A 87 4.79 3.30 2.45
CA MET A 87 3.92 3.39 1.28
C MET A 87 3.34 4.80 1.07
N ARG A 88 3.16 5.58 2.14
CA ARG A 88 2.80 7.01 2.02
C ARG A 88 3.96 7.86 1.51
N GLU A 89 5.20 7.53 1.81
CA GLU A 89 6.38 8.30 1.40
C GLU A 89 6.91 7.96 -0.01
N ILE A 90 6.42 6.87 -0.61
CA ILE A 90 6.77 6.42 -1.97
C ILE A 90 6.57 7.49 -3.07
N ASP A 91 5.80 8.55 -2.80
CA ASP A 91 5.68 9.75 -3.65
C ASP A 91 7.03 10.39 -4.03
N SER A 92 8.12 10.10 -3.30
CA SER A 92 9.34 10.91 -3.33
C SER A 92 10.47 10.41 -4.23
N TYR A 93 10.32 9.27 -4.92
CA TYR A 93 11.39 8.76 -5.81
C TYR A 93 11.05 8.99 -7.28
N GLU A 94 11.13 10.26 -7.70
CA GLU A 94 11.28 10.66 -9.09
C GLU A 94 12.79 10.75 -9.38
N PRO A 95 13.35 9.94 -10.30
CA PRO A 95 14.75 10.07 -10.71
C PRO A 95 15.03 11.36 -11.49
#